data_AF-A0A8D8H0B6-F1
#
_entry.id   AF-A0A8D8H0B6-F1
#
_cell.length_a   1.000
_cell.length_b   1.000
_cell.length_c   1.000
_cell.angle_alpha   90.00
_cell.angle_beta   90.00
_cell.angle_gamma   90.00
#
_symmetry.space_group_name_H-M   'P 1'
#
loop_
_entity.id
_entity.type
_entity.pdbx_description
1 polymer ?
#
loop_
_entity_poly.entity_id
_entity_poly.type
_entity_poly.pdbx_seq_one_letter_code
_entity_poly.pdbx_strand_id
1 'polypeptide(L)'
;MVSGCIFWSFFLTRLLSAFFVHITDCDETYNYWEPVHYLLYGKGFQTWEYSPHFGLRSYLYLLLHAVPAWIIKEITGFNATSLFYCIRVMLAAVCAVAETAMYRSIEIWYEARVARMWLIFQLFSPGMFISSAAFLPRMALRCIDKLTFPVFNDNSRSSIENIFKVEFFKWHICWNSIDCG
;
A
#
# COMPACT_ATOMS: atom_id res chain seq x y z
N MET A 1 -10.09 -15.98 -12.52
CA MET A 1 -9.90 -16.94 -11.40
C MET A 1 -8.54 -16.80 -10.71
N VAL A 2 -7.42 -16.80 -11.45
CA VAL A 2 -6.05 -16.72 -10.88
C VAL A 2 -5.80 -15.49 -9.98
N SER A 3 -6.40 -14.32 -10.29
CA SER A 3 -6.24 -13.11 -9.45
C SER A 3 -6.75 -13.27 -8.03
N GLY A 4 -7.87 -13.99 -7.87
CA GLY A 4 -8.51 -14.15 -6.57
C GLY A 4 -7.61 -14.97 -5.64
N CYS A 5 -7.04 -16.07 -6.14
CA CYS A 5 -6.14 -16.92 -5.37
C CYS A 5 -4.90 -16.16 -4.88
N ILE A 6 -4.35 -15.27 -5.70
CA ILE A 6 -3.18 -14.45 -5.34
C ILE A 6 -3.54 -13.44 -4.26
N PHE A 7 -4.66 -12.74 -4.43
CA PHE A 7 -5.16 -11.80 -3.41
C PHE A 7 -5.38 -12.51 -2.07
N TRP A 8 -6.06 -13.65 -2.07
CA TRP A 8 -6.31 -14.43 -0.85
C TRP A 8 -5.01 -14.93 -0.21
N SER A 9 -4.00 -15.28 -1.02
CA SER A 9 -2.69 -15.70 -0.50
C SER A 9 -2.01 -14.56 0.26
N PHE A 10 -1.92 -13.36 -0.34
CA PHE A 10 -1.39 -12.19 0.35
C PHE A 10 -2.23 -11.82 1.57
N PHE A 11 -3.56 -11.76 1.42
CA PHE A 11 -4.46 -11.37 2.49
C PHE A 11 -4.34 -12.30 3.70
N LEU A 12 -4.33 -13.63 3.51
CA LEU A 12 -4.17 -14.58 4.61
C LEU A 12 -2.82 -14.43 5.30
N THR A 13 -1.72 -14.29 4.53
CA THR A 13 -0.39 -14.06 5.12
C THR A 13 -0.35 -12.77 5.95
N ARG A 14 -0.97 -11.69 5.48
CA ARG A 14 -0.96 -10.41 6.21
C ARG A 14 -1.96 -10.37 7.36
N LEU A 15 -3.05 -11.12 7.26
CA LEU A 15 -3.97 -11.36 8.37
C LEU A 15 -3.27 -12.10 9.51
N LEU A 16 -2.48 -13.14 9.19
CA LEU A 16 -1.66 -13.84 10.19
C LEU A 16 -0.67 -12.88 10.85
N SER A 17 -0.04 -11.99 10.09
CA SER A 17 0.84 -10.96 10.66
C SER A 17 0.10 -10.06 11.66
N ALA A 18 -1.10 -9.60 11.31
CA ALA A 18 -1.88 -8.71 12.17
C ALA A 18 -2.17 -9.28 13.56
N PHE A 19 -2.36 -10.60 13.68
CA PHE A 19 -2.64 -11.28 14.94
C PHE A 19 -1.41 -11.85 15.66
N PHE A 20 -0.46 -12.43 14.93
CA PHE A 20 0.65 -13.18 15.53
C PHE A 20 1.94 -12.36 15.71
N VAL A 21 2.12 -11.27 14.98
CA VAL A 21 3.30 -10.42 15.15
C VAL A 21 3.16 -9.59 16.42
N HIS A 22 4.11 -9.77 17.34
CA HIS A 22 4.24 -8.92 18.51
C HIS A 22 4.48 -7.47 18.08
N ILE A 23 4.02 -6.52 18.90
CA ILE A 23 4.25 -5.09 18.65
C ILE A 23 5.75 -4.83 18.86
N THR A 24 6.48 -4.64 17.75
CA THR A 24 7.94 -4.48 17.75
C THR A 24 8.35 -3.04 18.05
N ASP A 25 7.58 -2.07 17.55
CA ASP A 25 7.92 -0.64 17.60
C ASP A 25 7.09 0.06 18.68
N CYS A 26 7.77 0.77 19.59
CA CYS A 26 7.09 1.60 20.60
C CYS A 26 6.34 2.79 19.97
N ASP A 27 6.81 3.27 18.81
CA ASP A 27 6.15 4.34 18.04
C ASP A 27 4.72 3.96 17.63
N GLU A 28 4.48 2.70 17.26
CA GLU A 28 3.14 2.23 16.89
C GLU A 28 2.14 2.46 18.03
N THR A 29 2.53 2.11 19.25
CA THR A 29 1.66 2.23 20.43
C THR A 29 1.55 3.68 20.90
N TYR A 30 2.68 4.33 21.20
CA TYR A 30 2.68 5.62 21.89
C TYR A 30 2.50 6.80 20.94
N ASN A 31 3.06 6.74 19.72
CA ASN A 31 3.04 7.86 18.79
C ASN A 31 1.87 7.82 17.79
N TYR A 32 1.16 6.70 17.67
CA TYR A 32 0.04 6.59 16.75
C TYR A 32 -1.22 6.07 17.43
N TRP A 33 -1.17 4.90 18.08
CA TRP A 33 -2.35 4.31 18.70
C TRP A 33 -2.90 5.13 19.88
N GLU A 34 -2.07 5.56 20.82
CA GLU A 34 -2.52 6.36 21.97
C GLU A 34 -3.15 7.70 21.59
N PRO A 35 -2.58 8.49 20.67
CA PRO A 35 -3.23 9.69 20.15
C PRO A 35 -4.59 9.40 19.47
N VAL A 36 -4.72 8.29 18.73
CA VAL A 36 -6.00 7.88 18.15
C VAL A 36 -6.99 7.50 19.25
N HIS A 37 -6.55 6.77 20.27
CA HIS A 37 -7.37 6.44 21.44
C HIS A 37 -7.82 7.71 22.18
N TYR A 38 -6.94 8.70 22.34
CA TYR A 38 -7.26 10.00 22.92
C TYR A 38 -8.33 10.73 22.10
N LEU A 39 -8.24 10.73 20.77
CA LEU A 39 -9.26 11.33 19.89
C LEU A 39 -10.62 10.60 19.98
N LEU A 40 -10.62 9.28 20.15
CA LEU A 40 -11.85 8.46 20.13
C LEU A 40 -12.57 8.37 21.47
N TYR A 41 -11.83 8.40 22.58
CA TYR A 41 -12.36 8.18 23.94
C TYR A 41 -12.16 9.38 24.86
N GLY A 42 -11.44 10.43 24.42
CA GLY A 42 -11.09 11.59 25.25
C GLY A 42 -10.15 11.25 26.41
N LYS A 43 -9.51 10.08 26.38
CA LYS A 43 -8.61 9.56 27.43
C LYS A 43 -7.38 8.93 26.79
N GLY A 44 -6.22 9.11 27.39
CA GLY A 44 -4.93 8.61 26.88
C GLY A 44 -3.88 9.70 26.82
N PHE A 45 -2.68 9.37 26.37
CA PHE A 45 -1.61 10.33 26.21
C PHE A 45 -1.61 10.95 24.81
N GLN A 46 -1.48 12.28 24.79
CA GLN A 46 -1.14 13.03 23.57
C GLN A 46 0.37 13.27 23.60
N THR A 47 1.09 12.85 22.55
CA THR A 47 2.53 13.11 22.47
C THR A 47 2.78 14.57 22.09
N TRP A 48 3.90 15.12 22.57
CA TRP A 48 4.29 16.52 22.33
C TRP A 48 4.47 16.83 20.83
N GLU A 49 4.75 15.80 20.01
CA GLU A 49 4.87 15.92 18.55
C GLU A 49 3.57 16.34 17.87
N TYR A 50 2.42 16.00 18.46
CA TYR A 50 1.09 16.42 18.00
C TYR A 50 0.58 17.67 18.72
N SER A 51 1.24 18.13 19.77
CA SER A 51 0.82 19.34 20.48
C SER A 51 0.79 20.53 19.50
N PRO A 52 -0.25 21.39 19.56
CA PRO A 52 -0.33 22.60 18.71
C PRO A 52 0.83 23.57 18.95
N HIS A 53 1.56 23.42 20.06
CA HIS A 53 2.73 24.24 20.36
C HIS A 53 3.97 23.86 19.53
N PHE A 54 4.14 22.58 19.17
CA PHE A 54 5.34 22.10 18.47
C PHE A 54 5.05 21.59 17.05
N GLY A 55 3.92 20.91 16.82
CA GLY A 55 3.41 20.58 15.49
C GLY A 55 4.35 19.80 14.56
N LEU A 56 5.18 18.88 15.08
CA LEU A 56 6.14 18.12 14.25
C LEU A 56 5.49 17.05 13.37
N ARG A 57 4.33 16.51 13.75
CA ARG A 57 3.62 15.49 12.97
C ARG A 57 2.21 15.95 12.60
N SER A 58 1.79 15.62 11.39
CA SER A 58 0.46 15.95 10.90
C SER A 58 -0.60 14.98 11.44
N TYR A 59 -1.72 15.53 11.90
CA TYR A 59 -2.88 14.74 12.33
C TYR A 59 -3.59 14.00 11.20
N LEU A 60 -3.26 14.30 9.93
CA LEU A 60 -3.91 13.71 8.77
C LEU A 60 -3.84 12.18 8.78
N TYR A 61 -2.66 11.62 9.09
CA TYR A 61 -2.49 10.17 9.16
C TYR A 61 -3.31 9.53 10.29
N LEU A 62 -3.41 10.21 11.43
CA LEU A 62 -4.22 9.76 12.56
C LEU A 62 -5.70 9.79 12.20
N LEU A 63 -6.17 10.89 11.63
CA LEU A 63 -7.58 11.08 11.26
C LEU A 63 -8.02 10.08 10.18
N LEU A 64 -7.15 9.77 9.22
CA LEU A 64 -7.41 8.78 8.17
C LEU A 64 -7.82 7.42 8.77
N HIS A 65 -7.24 7.05 9.90
CA HIS A 65 -7.51 5.79 10.59
C HIS A 65 -8.49 5.94 11.76
N ALA A 66 -8.56 7.11 12.38
CA ALA A 66 -9.49 7.40 13.46
C ALA A 66 -10.94 7.49 12.97
N VAL A 67 -11.19 7.99 11.76
CA VAL A 67 -12.56 8.07 11.21
C VAL A 67 -13.17 6.67 11.00
N PRO A 68 -12.50 5.71 10.31
CA PRO A 68 -13.00 4.34 10.24
C PRO A 68 -13.11 3.67 11.61
N ALA A 69 -12.14 3.91 12.50
CA ALA A 69 -12.17 3.36 13.85
C ALA A 69 -13.36 3.89 14.67
N TRP A 70 -13.73 5.17 14.51
CA TRP A 70 -14.91 5.76 15.12
C TRP A 70 -16.19 5.11 14.61
N ILE A 71 -16.33 4.94 13.29
CA ILE A 71 -17.49 4.27 12.69
C ILE A 71 -17.62 2.83 13.22
N ILE A 72 -16.52 2.07 13.26
CA ILE A 72 -16.51 0.69 13.78
C ILE A 72 -16.88 0.67 15.27
N LYS A 73 -16.38 1.62 16.06
CA LYS A 73 -16.69 1.74 17.48
C LYS A 73 -18.18 1.97 17.69
N GLU A 74 -18.80 2.91 16.97
CA GLU A 74 -20.24 3.21 17.11
C GLU A 74 -21.14 2.04 16.68
N ILE A 75 -20.75 1.30 15.64
CA ILE A 75 -21.55 0.16 15.15
C ILE A 75 -21.42 -1.06 16.08
N THR A 76 -20.21 -1.35 16.57
CA THR A 76 -19.90 -2.66 17.18
C THR A 76 -19.68 -2.60 18.70
N GLY A 77 -19.52 -1.41 19.28
CA GLY A 77 -19.27 -1.24 20.72
C GLY A 77 -17.97 -1.88 21.20
N PHE A 78 -16.97 -2.01 20.33
CA PHE A 78 -15.74 -2.74 20.64
C PHE A 78 -14.86 -2.08 21.72
N ASN A 79 -14.17 -2.94 22.47
CA ASN A 79 -13.12 -2.54 23.40
C ASN A 79 -11.92 -1.93 22.64
N ALA A 80 -11.16 -1.07 23.32
CA ALA A 80 -10.00 -0.40 22.73
C ALA A 80 -9.01 -1.38 22.07
N THR A 81 -8.71 -2.50 22.74
CA THR A 81 -7.80 -3.53 22.19
C THR A 81 -8.34 -4.17 20.92
N SER A 82 -9.64 -4.45 20.85
CA SER A 82 -10.26 -5.03 19.65
C SER A 82 -10.18 -4.06 18.48
N LEU A 83 -10.39 -2.76 18.75
CA LEU A 83 -10.32 -1.71 17.74
C LEU A 83 -8.89 -1.57 17.17
N PHE A 84 -7.86 -1.71 18.02
CA PHE A 84 -6.46 -1.77 17.57
C PHE A 84 -6.24 -2.89 16.54
N TYR A 85 -6.72 -4.10 16.82
CA TYR A 85 -6.61 -5.22 15.88
C TYR A 85 -7.44 -4.98 14.61
N CYS A 86 -8.62 -4.35 14.69
CA CYS A 86 -9.40 -3.98 13.51
C CYS A 86 -8.59 -3.07 12.57
N ILE A 87 -7.89 -2.07 13.11
CA ILE A 87 -7.03 -1.19 12.30
C ILE A 87 -5.90 -1.98 11.64
N ARG A 88 -5.24 -2.89 12.37
CA ARG A 88 -4.19 -3.76 11.80
C ARG A 88 -4.71 -4.64 10.66
N VAL A 89 -5.93 -5.17 10.79
CA VAL A 89 -6.59 -5.95 9.74
C VAL A 89 -6.91 -5.08 8.52
N MET A 90 -7.39 -3.84 8.73
CA MET A 90 -7.62 -2.89 7.63
C MET A 90 -6.32 -2.57 6.88
N LEU A 91 -5.22 -2.35 7.60
CA LEU A 91 -3.91 -2.13 6.99
C LEU A 91 -3.43 -3.36 6.20
N ALA A 92 -3.59 -4.56 6.76
CA ALA A 92 -3.27 -5.81 6.07
C ALA A 92 -4.07 -5.97 4.76
N ALA A 93 -5.35 -5.59 4.76
CA ALA A 93 -6.20 -5.61 3.56
C ALA A 93 -5.70 -4.64 2.49
N VAL A 94 -5.42 -3.38 2.86
CA VAL A 94 -4.87 -2.37 1.94
C VAL A 94 -3.54 -2.83 1.36
N CYS A 95 -2.67 -3.43 2.18
CA CYS A 95 -1.39 -3.97 1.73
C CYS A 95 -1.57 -5.12 0.73
N ALA A 96 -2.52 -6.04 0.98
CA ALA A 96 -2.82 -7.14 0.06
C ALA A 96 -3.36 -6.66 -1.29
N VAL A 97 -4.19 -5.60 -1.30
CA VAL A 97 -4.66 -4.96 -2.54
C VAL A 97 -3.49 -4.36 -3.31
N ALA A 98 -2.63 -3.59 -2.65
CA ALA A 98 -1.46 -2.97 -3.28
C ALA A 98 -0.48 -4.00 -3.85
N GLU A 99 -0.25 -5.12 -3.16
CA GLU A 99 0.59 -6.22 -3.64
C GLU A 99 -0.01 -6.97 -4.81
N THR A 100 -1.33 -7.14 -4.82
CA THR A 100 -2.03 -7.76 -5.94
C THR A 100 -1.95 -6.88 -7.19
N ALA A 101 -2.09 -5.57 -7.03
CA ALA A 101 -1.90 -4.61 -8.13
C ALA A 101 -0.46 -4.65 -8.67
N MET A 102 0.53 -4.68 -7.78
CA MET A 102 1.94 -4.83 -8.16
C MET A 102 2.21 -6.14 -8.91
N TYR A 103 1.70 -7.28 -8.40
CA TYR A 103 1.84 -8.56 -9.09
C TYR A 103 1.30 -8.50 -10.52
N ARG A 104 0.11 -7.89 -10.69
CA ARG A 104 -0.53 -7.75 -12.00
C ARG A 104 0.29 -6.91 -12.95
N SER A 105 0.88 -5.82 -12.48
CA SER A 105 1.80 -5.05 -13.31
C SER A 105 3.01 -5.90 -13.72
N ILE A 106 3.64 -6.63 -12.80
CA ILE A 106 4.81 -7.46 -13.15
C ILE A 106 4.44 -8.54 -14.19
N GLU A 107 3.26 -9.13 -14.10
CA GLU A 107 2.77 -10.14 -15.06
C GLU A 107 2.50 -9.56 -16.46
N ILE A 108 2.03 -8.32 -16.55
CA ILE A 108 1.78 -7.65 -17.84
C ILE A 108 3.09 -7.24 -18.52
N TRP A 109 4.06 -6.84 -17.70
CA TRP A 109 5.30 -6.20 -18.15
C TRP A 109 6.45 -7.18 -18.37
N TYR A 110 6.51 -8.23 -17.54
CA TYR A 110 7.49 -9.29 -17.60
C TYR A 110 6.80 -10.62 -17.87
N GLU A 111 7.59 -11.67 -18.09
CA GLU A 111 7.04 -13.01 -18.20
C GLU A 111 6.39 -13.45 -16.88
N ALA A 112 5.30 -14.22 -16.97
CA ALA A 112 4.59 -14.79 -15.82
C ALA A 112 5.51 -15.59 -14.86
N ARG A 113 6.66 -16.10 -15.34
CA ARG A 113 7.66 -16.76 -14.50
C ARG A 113 8.29 -15.80 -13.48
N VAL A 114 8.63 -14.59 -13.90
CA VAL A 114 9.22 -13.56 -13.04
C VAL A 114 8.20 -13.10 -11.99
N ALA A 115 6.95 -12.90 -12.39
CA ALA A 115 5.87 -12.55 -11.47
C ALA A 115 5.65 -13.61 -10.38
N ARG A 116 5.68 -14.91 -10.75
CA ARG A 116 5.60 -16.02 -9.78
C ARG A 116 6.78 -16.06 -8.81
N MET A 117 7.99 -15.81 -9.28
CA MET A 117 9.17 -15.74 -8.40
C MET A 117 9.03 -14.56 -7.41
N TRP A 118 8.62 -13.39 -7.90
CA TRP A 118 8.36 -12.22 -7.05
C TRP A 118 7.31 -12.51 -5.98
N LEU A 119 6.20 -13.19 -6.33
CA LEU A 119 5.18 -13.59 -5.36
C LEU A 119 5.75 -14.46 -4.24
N ILE A 120 6.58 -15.45 -4.57
CA ILE A 120 7.21 -16.32 -3.57
C ILE A 120 8.12 -15.48 -2.66
N PHE A 121 9.02 -14.67 -3.22
CA PHE A 121 9.89 -13.80 -2.43
C PHE A 121 9.09 -12.84 -1.53
N GLN A 122 7.97 -12.32 -2.01
CA GLN A 122 7.14 -11.37 -1.28
C GLN A 122 6.35 -12.03 -0.14
N LEU A 123 5.91 -13.28 -0.30
CA LEU A 123 5.23 -14.03 0.76
C LEU A 123 6.19 -14.43 1.88
N PHE A 124 7.42 -14.81 1.55
CA PHE A 124 8.42 -15.25 2.52
C PHE A 124 9.32 -14.13 3.05
N SER A 125 9.11 -12.88 2.64
CA SER A 125 9.90 -11.75 3.12
C SER A 125 9.49 -11.37 4.55
N PRO A 126 10.36 -11.56 5.57
CA PRO A 126 10.02 -11.26 6.96
C PRO A 126 9.80 -9.77 7.19
N GLY A 127 10.56 -8.92 6.49
CA GLY A 127 10.38 -7.47 6.54
C GLY A 127 9.01 -7.05 6.05
N MET A 128 8.51 -7.67 4.97
CA MET A 128 7.17 -7.37 4.45
C MET A 128 6.07 -7.92 5.35
N PHE A 129 6.30 -9.09 5.95
CA PHE A 129 5.39 -9.69 6.92
C PHE A 129 5.19 -8.80 8.14
N ILE A 130 6.26 -8.42 8.83
CA ILE A 130 6.20 -7.55 10.03
C ILE A 130 5.65 -6.18 9.68
N SER A 131 6.12 -5.61 8.57
CA SER A 131 5.75 -4.26 8.17
C SER A 131 4.25 -4.16 7.87
N SER A 132 3.68 -5.08 7.09
CA SER A 132 2.30 -4.98 6.58
C SER A 132 1.19 -4.65 7.60
N ALA A 133 1.35 -5.04 8.86
CA ALA A 133 0.37 -4.82 9.92
C ALA A 133 0.75 -3.68 10.89
N ALA A 134 1.93 -3.07 10.74
CA ALA A 134 2.37 -2.03 11.67
C ALA A 134 1.66 -0.70 11.37
N PHE A 135 1.11 -0.08 12.39
CA PHE A 135 0.40 1.20 12.31
C PHE A 135 1.37 2.39 12.18
N LEU A 136 2.07 2.46 11.04
CA LEU A 136 3.04 3.53 10.76
C LEU A 136 2.93 4.07 9.32
N PRO A 137 3.29 5.36 9.09
CA PRO A 137 3.35 5.95 7.75
C PRO A 137 4.23 5.19 6.76
N ARG A 138 5.25 4.47 7.26
CA ARG A 138 6.11 3.60 6.44
C ARG A 138 5.30 2.54 5.68
N MET A 139 4.17 2.07 6.21
CA MET A 139 3.30 1.12 5.48
C MET A 139 2.50 1.79 4.39
N ALA A 140 1.97 2.97 4.67
CA ALA A 140 1.27 3.76 3.66
C ALA A 140 2.18 4.05 2.46
N LEU A 141 3.42 4.51 2.72
CA LEU A 141 4.42 4.74 1.67
C LEU A 141 4.68 3.48 0.83
N ARG A 142 4.94 2.33 1.47
CA ARG A 142 5.18 1.07 0.75
C ARG A 142 3.97 0.61 -0.09
N CYS A 143 2.75 0.86 0.38
CA CYS A 143 1.55 0.53 -0.39
C CYS A 143 1.36 1.49 -1.57
N ILE A 144 1.61 2.78 -1.36
CA ILE A 144 1.55 3.81 -2.41
C ILE A 144 2.58 3.52 -3.50
N ASP A 145 3.81 3.17 -3.16
CA ASP A 145 4.85 2.83 -4.14
C ASP A 145 4.41 1.67 -5.05
N LYS A 146 3.83 0.62 -4.44
CA LYS A 146 3.30 -0.55 -5.16
C LYS A 146 2.10 -0.24 -6.06
N LEU A 147 1.26 0.72 -5.65
CA LEU A 147 0.12 1.18 -6.45
C LEU A 147 0.54 2.13 -7.56
N THR A 148 1.59 2.92 -7.35
CA THR A 148 2.12 3.89 -8.32
C THR A 148 2.94 3.21 -9.40
N PHE A 149 3.61 2.10 -9.09
CA PHE A 149 4.41 1.35 -10.05
C PHE A 149 3.65 0.97 -11.33
N PRO A 150 2.43 0.37 -11.28
CA PRO A 150 1.61 0.15 -12.47
C PRO A 150 1.40 1.41 -13.31
N VAL A 151 1.05 2.54 -12.66
CA VAL A 151 0.74 3.81 -13.33
C VAL A 151 1.97 4.41 -14.01
N PHE A 152 3.10 4.44 -13.30
CA PHE A 152 4.36 4.92 -13.85
C PHE A 152 4.79 4.09 -15.06
N ASN A 153 4.65 2.77 -14.95
CA ASN A 153 5.04 1.87 -16.01
C ASN A 153 4.12 2.05 -17.24
N ASP A 154 2.80 2.12 -17.09
CA ASP A 154 1.85 2.31 -18.22
C ASP A 154 2.11 3.61 -19.00
N ASN A 155 2.48 4.69 -18.31
CA ASN A 155 2.92 5.92 -18.96
C ASN A 155 4.21 5.74 -19.78
N SER A 156 5.14 4.89 -19.31
CA SER A 156 6.38 4.62 -20.06
C SER A 156 6.12 3.83 -21.34
N ARG A 157 5.23 2.84 -21.34
CA ARG A 157 4.89 2.06 -22.56
C ARG A 157 4.14 2.88 -23.58
N SER A 158 3.14 3.66 -23.15
CA SER A 158 2.45 4.56 -24.07
C SER A 158 3.40 5.59 -24.69
N SER A 159 4.37 6.09 -23.92
CA SER A 159 5.42 6.98 -24.44
C SER A 159 6.33 6.28 -25.45
N ILE A 160 6.79 5.06 -25.16
CA ILE A 160 7.63 4.26 -26.07
C ILE A 160 6.86 3.91 -27.35
N GLU A 161 5.62 3.43 -27.25
CA GLU A 161 4.76 3.12 -28.40
C GLU A 161 4.49 4.38 -29.25
N ASN A 162 4.32 5.55 -28.63
CA ASN A 162 4.18 6.82 -29.33
C ASN A 162 5.48 7.25 -30.03
N ILE A 163 6.65 7.08 -29.38
CA ILE A 163 7.95 7.35 -30.01
C ILE A 163 8.16 6.44 -31.22
N PHE A 164 7.90 5.13 -31.09
CA PHE A 164 8.00 4.20 -32.21
C PHE A 164 6.99 4.53 -33.31
N LYS A 165 5.75 4.94 -33.00
CA LYS A 165 4.79 5.39 -34.01
C LYS A 165 5.26 6.65 -34.74
N VAL A 166 5.83 7.63 -34.04
CA VAL A 166 6.35 8.87 -34.65
C VAL A 166 7.58 8.59 -35.51
N GLU A 167 8.52 7.75 -35.03
CA GLU A 167 9.70 7.31 -35.79
C GLU A 167 9.30 6.51 -37.04
N PHE A 168 8.33 5.57 -36.91
CA PHE A 168 7.84 4.77 -38.02
C PHE A 168 7.07 5.61 -39.05
N PHE A 169 6.28 6.60 -38.60
CA PHE A 169 5.60 7.54 -39.49
C PHE A 169 6.59 8.47 -40.23
N LYS A 170 7.67 8.90 -39.55
CA LYS A 170 8.78 9.63 -40.21
C LYS A 170 9.47 8.77 -41.26
N TRP A 171 9.73 7.50 -40.98
CA TRP A 171 10.30 6.57 -41.96
C TRP A 171 9.39 6.36 -43.17
N HIS A 172 8.07 6.25 -42.96
CA HIS A 172 7.12 6.03 -44.05
C HIS A 172 6.96 7.26 -44.97
N ILE A 173 7.07 8.49 -44.45
CA ILE A 173 7.10 9.73 -45.24
C ILE A 173 8.42 9.85 -46.03
N CYS A 174 9.54 9.46 -45.43
CA CYS A 174 10.86 9.51 -46.08
C CYS A 174 10.95 8.54 -47.27
N TRP A 175 10.33 7.36 -47.15
CA TRP A 175 10.29 6.36 -48.24
C TRP A 175 9.49 6.85 -49.46
N ASN A 176 8.36 7.53 -49.25
CA ASN A 176 7.56 8.10 -50.35
C ASN A 176 8.19 9.34 -51.03
N SER A 177 9.28 9.89 -50.47
CA SER A 177 9.99 11.04 -51.06
C SER A 177 11.22 10.66 -51.88
N ILE A 178 11.60 9.37 -51.91
CA ILE A 178 12.79 8.87 -52.62
C ILE A 178 12.46 8.35 -54.04
N ASP A 179 11.18 8.20 -54.41
CA ASP A 179 10.74 7.70 -55.73
C ASP A 179 10.24 8.79 -56.72
N CYS A 180 10.50 10.08 -56.44
CA CYS A 180 10.20 11.18 -57.37
C CYS A 180 11.49 11.88 -57.82
N GLY A 181 12.25 11.22 -58.69
CA GLY A 181 13.43 11.76 -59.38
C GLY A 181 13.76 10.96 -60.61
#